data_AF-A0A3S4K289-F1
#
_entry.id   AF-A0A3S4K289-F1
#
_cell.length_a   1.000
_cell.length_b   1.000
_cell.length_c   1.000
_cell.angle_alpha   90.00
_cell.angle_beta   90.00
_cell.angle_gamma   90.00
#
_symmetry.space_group_name_H-M   'P 1'
#
loop_
_entity.id
_entity.type
_entity.pdbx_description
1 polymer ?
#
loop_
_entity_poly.entity_id
_entity_poly.type
_entity_poly.pdbx_seq_one_letter_code
_entity_poly.pdbx_strand_id
1 'polypeptide(L)'
;MIALGAAGMANIPIMALVAVLVPLVVGMILGNLDPHMRDFLTKGGPLLIPFFAFALGAGINLEMLLQGGLAGILLGVLTTFVGGFFNIRADRLVGGTGIAGAAASSTAGNAVATPLAIAQADPSLAEVAAAAAPLIAASVITTAILTPVLTSWVAKKQARQASLEKKRMKMMVIADDFTGSNDTGVQLAKKGGENGSHVERVAKNRPAAPMC
;
A
#
# COMPACT_ATOMS: atom_id res chain seq x y z
N MET A 1 -7.42 10.64 -20.09
CA MET A 1 -8.66 11.19 -20.71
C MET A 1 -9.14 12.44 -20.00
N ILE A 2 -9.30 12.44 -18.66
CA ILE A 2 -9.76 13.63 -17.91
C ILE A 2 -8.88 14.87 -18.18
N ALA A 3 -7.55 14.74 -18.20
CA ALA A 3 -6.65 15.85 -18.50
C ALA A 3 -6.82 16.42 -19.92
N LEU A 4 -7.08 15.57 -20.93
CA LEU A 4 -7.33 15.99 -22.31
C LEU A 4 -8.69 16.66 -22.47
N GLY A 5 -9.72 16.15 -21.77
CA GLY A 5 -11.03 16.81 -21.72
C GLY A 5 -11.01 18.14 -20.96
N ALA A 6 -10.27 18.21 -19.85
CA ALA A 6 -10.07 19.44 -19.09
C ALA A 6 -9.29 20.51 -19.90
N ALA A 7 -8.37 20.07 -20.77
CA ALA A 7 -7.66 20.95 -21.70
C ALA A 7 -8.49 21.35 -22.94
N GLY A 8 -9.74 20.87 -23.07
CA GLY A 8 -10.59 21.14 -24.22
C GLY A 8 -10.14 20.48 -25.53
N MET A 9 -9.15 19.58 -25.48
CA MET A 9 -8.54 18.96 -26.67
C MET A 9 -9.16 17.61 -27.06
N ALA A 10 -10.14 17.11 -26.32
CA ALA A 10 -10.80 15.85 -26.63
C ALA A 10 -12.29 15.90 -26.34
N ASN A 11 -13.11 15.52 -27.32
CA ASN A 11 -14.53 15.24 -27.11
C ASN A 11 -14.64 13.88 -26.40
N ILE A 12 -14.71 13.89 -25.06
CA ILE A 12 -14.75 12.63 -24.29
C ILE A 12 -16.07 11.91 -24.61
N PRO A 13 -16.05 10.65 -25.09
CA PRO A 13 -17.26 9.88 -25.28
C PRO A 13 -17.87 9.55 -23.92
N ILE A 14 -18.77 10.40 -23.42
CA ILE A 14 -19.41 10.26 -22.11
C ILE A 14 -20.10 8.90 -21.98
N MET A 15 -20.62 8.36 -23.07
CA MET A 15 -21.21 7.01 -23.09
C MET A 15 -20.21 5.90 -22.76
N ALA A 16 -18.94 6.03 -23.14
CA ALA A 16 -17.91 5.05 -22.78
C ALA A 16 -17.61 5.10 -21.27
N LEU A 17 -17.64 6.29 -20.68
CA LEU A 17 -17.50 6.45 -19.23
C LEU A 17 -18.68 5.81 -18.48
N VAL A 18 -19.91 6.04 -18.95
CA VAL A 18 -21.12 5.42 -18.40
C VAL A 18 -21.04 3.89 -18.49
N ALA A 19 -20.61 3.36 -19.64
CA ALA A 19 -20.47 1.92 -19.85
C ALA A 19 -19.51 1.24 -18.86
N VAL A 20 -18.48 1.95 -18.37
CA VAL A 20 -17.54 1.44 -17.35
C VAL A 20 -18.08 1.64 -15.93
N LEU A 21 -18.76 2.76 -15.65
CA LEU A 21 -19.25 3.07 -14.29
C LEU A 21 -20.49 2.26 -13.91
N VAL A 22 -21.42 2.02 -14.83
CA VAL A 22 -22.65 1.25 -14.57
C VAL A 22 -22.36 -0.13 -13.97
N PRO A 23 -21.53 -1.01 -14.57
CA PRO A 23 -21.25 -2.32 -13.99
C PRO A 23 -20.54 -2.23 -12.64
N LEU A 24 -19.70 -1.21 -12.42
CA LEU A 24 -19.05 -0.97 -11.13
C LEU A 24 -20.07 -0.63 -10.03
N VAL A 25 -20.98 0.31 -10.32
CA VAL A 25 -22.03 0.73 -9.37
C VAL A 25 -23.00 -0.41 -9.09
N VAL A 26 -23.44 -1.12 -10.13
CA VAL A 26 -24.31 -2.30 -9.98
C VAL A 26 -23.64 -3.37 -9.12
N GLY A 27 -22.36 -3.67 -9.37
CA GLY A 27 -21.60 -4.62 -8.55
C GLY A 27 -21.49 -4.20 -7.09
N MET A 28 -21.27 -2.91 -6.82
CA MET A 28 -21.21 -2.37 -5.45
C MET A 28 -22.56 -2.46 -4.73
N ILE A 29 -23.65 -2.12 -5.42
CA ILE A 29 -25.01 -2.20 -4.86
C ILE A 29 -25.36 -3.66 -4.54
N LEU A 30 -25.19 -4.57 -5.52
CA LEU A 30 -25.49 -5.99 -5.35
C LEU A 30 -24.65 -6.64 -4.25
N GLY A 31 -23.36 -6.32 -4.18
CA GLY A 31 -22.46 -6.86 -3.15
C GLY A 31 -22.78 -6.39 -1.73
N ASN A 32 -23.45 -5.24 -1.58
CA ASN A 32 -23.89 -4.73 -0.29
C ASN A 32 -25.30 -5.21 0.11
N LEU A 33 -26.17 -5.50 -0.87
CA LEU A 33 -27.55 -5.95 -0.62
C LEU A 33 -27.64 -7.46 -0.34
N ASP A 34 -26.80 -8.28 -0.98
CA ASP A 34 -26.87 -9.74 -0.87
C ASP A 34 -25.48 -10.35 -0.59
N PRO A 35 -25.25 -10.87 0.64
CA PRO A 35 -24.01 -11.56 1.00
C PRO A 35 -23.71 -12.79 0.14
N HIS A 36 -24.73 -13.53 -0.32
CA HIS A 36 -24.53 -14.70 -1.18
C HIS A 36 -24.08 -14.28 -2.58
N MET A 37 -24.66 -13.19 -3.11
CA MET A 37 -24.21 -12.59 -4.38
C MET A 37 -22.77 -12.06 -4.28
N ARG A 38 -22.41 -11.42 -3.16
CA ARG A 38 -21.04 -10.99 -2.89
C ARG A 38 -20.06 -12.17 -2.92
N ASP A 39 -20.40 -13.26 -2.24
CA ASP A 39 -19.54 -14.45 -2.19
C ASP A 39 -19.44 -15.15 -3.54
N PHE A 40 -20.50 -15.11 -4.36
CA PHE A 40 -20.47 -15.59 -5.73
C PHE A 40 -19.54 -14.73 -6.63
N LEU A 41 -19.70 -13.40 -6.62
CA LEU A 41 -18.93 -12.48 -7.44
C LEU A 41 -17.44 -12.43 -7.05
N THR A 42 -17.12 -12.53 -5.76
CA THR A 42 -15.72 -12.52 -5.27
C THR A 42 -14.96 -13.78 -5.68
N LYS A 43 -15.63 -14.93 -5.82
CA LYS A 43 -15.03 -16.16 -6.37
C LYS A 43 -14.76 -16.06 -7.87
N GLY A 44 -15.52 -15.25 -8.60
CA GLY A 44 -15.34 -15.05 -10.05
C GLY A 44 -14.07 -14.28 -10.41
N GLY A 45 -13.65 -13.31 -9.59
CA GLY A 45 -12.48 -12.46 -9.85
C GLY A 45 -11.20 -13.25 -10.15
N PRO A 46 -10.73 -14.13 -9.23
CA PRO A 46 -9.53 -14.94 -9.44
C PRO A 46 -9.57 -15.82 -10.69
N LEU A 47 -10.75 -16.27 -11.12
CA LEU A 47 -10.92 -17.05 -12.35
C LEU A 47 -10.79 -16.16 -13.59
N LEU A 48 -11.34 -14.95 -13.59
CA LEU A 48 -11.32 -14.03 -14.73
C LEU A 48 -9.96 -13.37 -14.96
N ILE A 49 -9.17 -13.15 -13.90
CA ILE A 49 -7.84 -12.52 -13.98
C ILE A 49 -6.92 -13.19 -15.02
N PRO A 50 -6.68 -14.53 -15.01
CA PRO A 50 -5.80 -15.17 -15.99
C PRO A 50 -6.34 -15.10 -17.42
N PHE A 51 -7.66 -15.21 -17.65
CA PHE A 51 -8.24 -15.06 -18.99
C PHE A 51 -8.09 -13.63 -19.51
N PHE A 52 -8.34 -12.64 -18.65
CA PHE A 52 -8.16 -11.23 -19.01
C PHE A 52 -6.70 -10.91 -19.29
N ALA A 53 -5.78 -11.38 -18.44
CA ALA A 53 -4.34 -11.20 -18.64
C ALA A 53 -3.85 -11.88 -19.93
N PHE A 54 -4.34 -13.09 -20.23
CA PHE A 54 -3.99 -13.80 -21.46
C PHE A 54 -4.52 -13.07 -22.70
N ALA A 55 -5.79 -12.65 -22.69
CA ALA A 55 -6.39 -11.91 -23.80
C ALA A 55 -5.68 -10.56 -24.04
N LEU A 56 -5.34 -9.84 -22.96
CA LEU A 56 -4.54 -8.62 -23.05
C LEU A 56 -3.14 -8.89 -23.61
N GLY A 57 -2.47 -9.96 -23.15
CA GLY A 57 -1.15 -10.35 -23.64
C GLY A 57 -1.18 -10.74 -25.12
N ALA A 58 -2.19 -11.49 -25.55
CA ALA A 58 -2.39 -11.89 -26.94
C ALA A 58 -2.73 -10.70 -27.86
N GLY A 59 -3.34 -9.64 -27.30
CA GLY A 59 -3.64 -8.41 -28.04
C GLY A 59 -2.45 -7.45 -28.21
N ILE A 60 -1.34 -7.65 -27.48
CA ILE A 60 -0.13 -6.83 -27.58
C ILE A 60 0.88 -7.54 -28.47
N ASN A 61 1.14 -6.98 -29.65
CA ASN A 61 2.10 -7.55 -30.61
C ASN A 61 3.54 -7.18 -30.24
N LEU A 62 4.48 -8.11 -30.44
CA LEU A 62 5.93 -7.86 -30.27
C LEU A 62 6.44 -6.71 -31.17
N GLU A 63 5.78 -6.50 -32.31
CA GLU A 63 6.07 -5.36 -33.19
C GLU A 63 5.85 -4.01 -32.49
N MET A 64 4.80 -3.89 -31.66
CA MET A 64 4.56 -2.67 -30.88
C MET A 64 5.65 -2.44 -29.83
N LEU A 65 6.22 -3.51 -29.28
CA LEU A 65 7.36 -3.40 -28.36
C LEU A 65 8.62 -2.89 -29.10
N LEU A 66 8.88 -3.42 -30.29
CA LEU A 66 10.02 -3.00 -31.12
C LEU A 66 9.88 -1.55 -31.58
N GLN A 67 8.68 -1.15 -32.02
CA GLN A 67 8.39 0.23 -32.44
C GLN A 67 8.43 1.22 -31.27
N GLY A 68 7.89 0.84 -30.10
CA GLY A 68 7.97 1.67 -28.88
C GLY A 68 9.40 1.80 -28.33
N GLY A 69 10.22 0.76 -28.53
CA GLY A 69 11.66 0.77 -28.30
C GLY A 69 12.08 1.26 -26.91
N LEU A 70 13.23 1.93 -26.87
CA LEU A 70 13.80 2.43 -25.61
C LEU A 70 12.93 3.50 -24.94
N ALA A 71 12.23 4.31 -25.72
CA ALA A 71 11.37 5.38 -25.20
C ALA A 71 10.20 4.82 -24.39
N GLY A 72 9.55 3.75 -24.88
CA GLY A 72 8.48 3.07 -24.14
C GLY A 72 8.97 2.36 -22.88
N ILE A 73 10.17 1.76 -22.91
CA ILE A 73 10.79 1.16 -21.73
C ILE A 73 11.07 2.24 -20.67
N LEU A 74 11.68 3.36 -21.09
CA LEU A 74 11.96 4.49 -20.21
C LEU A 74 10.68 5.07 -19.60
N LEU A 75 9.60 5.17 -20.40
CA LEU A 75 8.28 5.56 -19.90
C LEU A 75 7.76 4.59 -18.82
N GLY A 76 7.89 3.27 -19.02
CA GLY A 76 7.49 2.27 -18.04
C GLY A 76 8.31 2.31 -16.75
N VAL A 77 9.62 2.51 -16.87
CA VAL A 77 10.53 2.72 -15.72
C VAL A 77 10.11 3.96 -14.93
N LEU A 78 9.92 5.10 -15.62
CA LEU A 78 9.48 6.33 -14.97
C LEU A 78 8.11 6.16 -14.31
N THR A 79 7.16 5.50 -14.97
CA THR A 79 5.84 5.23 -14.41
C THR A 79 5.95 4.41 -13.13
N THR A 80 6.78 3.36 -13.12
CA THR A 80 6.94 2.49 -11.95
C THR A 80 7.60 3.22 -10.78
N PHE A 81 8.70 3.95 -11.02
CA PHE A 81 9.48 4.56 -9.95
C PHE A 81 8.97 5.94 -9.52
N VAL A 82 8.69 6.83 -10.47
CA VAL A 82 8.18 8.17 -10.18
C VAL A 82 6.72 8.08 -9.78
N GLY A 83 5.89 7.42 -10.59
CA GLY A 83 4.48 7.18 -10.23
C GLY A 83 4.37 6.36 -8.95
N GLY A 84 5.22 5.35 -8.78
CA GLY A 84 5.23 4.57 -7.55
C GLY A 84 5.68 5.31 -6.32
N PHE A 85 6.61 6.26 -6.42
CA PHE A 85 6.94 7.13 -5.29
C PHE A 85 5.71 7.89 -4.78
N PHE A 86 4.94 8.50 -5.69
CA PHE A 86 3.72 9.22 -5.32
C PHE A 86 2.63 8.28 -4.82
N ASN A 87 2.39 7.14 -5.49
CA ASN A 87 1.36 6.17 -5.09
C ASN A 87 1.65 5.54 -3.72
N ILE A 88 2.89 5.14 -3.45
CA ILE A 88 3.31 4.59 -2.16
C ILE A 88 3.13 5.65 -1.06
N ARG A 89 3.48 6.91 -1.34
CA ARG A 89 3.34 8.00 -0.36
C ARG A 89 1.86 8.30 -0.09
N ALA A 90 1.03 8.36 -1.13
CA ALA A 90 -0.40 8.56 -1.02
C ALA A 90 -1.06 7.43 -0.22
N ASP A 91 -0.76 6.16 -0.53
CA ASP A 91 -1.24 4.99 0.20
C ASP A 91 -0.90 5.09 1.69
N ARG A 92 0.35 5.47 2.01
CA ARG A 92 0.77 5.68 3.42
C ARG A 92 0.11 6.87 4.10
N LEU A 93 -0.20 7.93 3.37
CA LEU A 93 -0.88 9.11 3.93
C LEU A 93 -2.33 8.81 4.32
N VAL A 94 -2.98 7.88 3.61
CA VAL A 94 -4.35 7.43 3.90
C VAL A 94 -4.38 6.30 4.96
N GLY A 95 -3.22 5.95 5.53
CA GLY A 95 -3.10 4.91 6.57
C GLY A 95 -2.78 3.51 6.06
N GLY A 96 -2.51 3.35 4.76
CA GLY A 96 -2.06 2.11 4.16
C GLY A 96 -0.57 1.80 4.42
N THR A 97 -0.15 0.59 4.09
CA THR A 97 1.23 0.14 4.28
C THR A 97 2.17 0.60 3.15
N GLY A 98 1.65 1.18 2.08
CA GLY A 98 2.43 1.48 0.87
C GLY A 98 2.51 0.31 -0.11
N ILE A 99 2.01 -0.89 0.26
CA ILE A 99 2.04 -2.07 -0.62
C ILE A 99 0.99 -1.94 -1.73
N ALA A 100 -0.21 -1.44 -1.40
CA ALA A 100 -1.26 -1.21 -2.39
C ALA A 100 -0.86 -0.10 -3.35
N GLY A 101 -0.23 0.97 -2.84
CA GLY A 101 0.36 2.02 -3.65
C GLY A 101 1.42 1.48 -4.62
N ALA A 102 2.34 0.64 -4.14
CA ALA A 102 3.34 -0.01 -4.98
C ALA A 102 2.70 -0.91 -6.06
N ALA A 103 1.67 -1.69 -5.71
CA ALA A 103 0.96 -2.56 -6.64
C ALA A 103 0.19 -1.77 -7.72
N ALA A 104 -0.29 -0.57 -7.39
CA ALA A 104 -0.97 0.32 -8.31
C ALA A 104 -0.02 1.08 -9.25
N SER A 105 1.31 0.92 -9.09
CA SER A 105 2.34 1.68 -9.82
C SER A 105 2.69 1.09 -11.19
N SER A 106 1.66 0.72 -11.95
CA SER A 106 1.80 0.08 -13.26
C SER A 106 1.02 0.84 -14.33
N THR A 107 1.42 0.66 -15.59
CA THR A 107 0.59 1.07 -16.72
C THR A 107 -0.52 0.03 -16.91
N ALA A 108 -1.77 0.46 -16.94
CA ALA A 108 -2.89 -0.45 -17.16
C ALA A 108 -2.87 -1.01 -18.59
N GLY A 109 -3.11 -2.33 -18.75
CA GLY A 109 -3.04 -2.97 -20.08
C GLY A 109 -4.07 -2.44 -21.08
N ASN A 110 -5.23 -1.97 -20.60
CA ASN A 110 -6.24 -1.30 -21.42
C ASN A 110 -5.80 0.08 -21.95
N ALA A 111 -4.72 0.66 -21.41
CA ALA A 111 -4.20 1.95 -21.86
C ALA A 111 -3.68 1.89 -23.31
N VAL A 112 -3.28 0.71 -23.80
CA VAL A 112 -2.80 0.53 -25.19
C VAL A 112 -3.89 0.87 -26.21
N ALA A 113 -5.17 0.61 -25.89
CA ALA A 113 -6.30 0.93 -26.77
C ALA A 113 -6.73 2.42 -26.68
N THR A 114 -6.20 3.16 -25.70
CA THR A 114 -6.63 4.54 -25.43
C THR A 114 -6.30 5.51 -26.57
N PRO A 115 -5.10 5.51 -27.19
CA PRO A 115 -4.81 6.41 -28.31
C PRO A 115 -5.75 6.20 -29.49
N LEU A 116 -6.08 4.95 -29.81
CA LEU A 116 -7.01 4.62 -30.89
C LEU A 116 -8.42 5.17 -30.59
N ALA A 117 -8.89 5.04 -29.35
CA ALA A 117 -10.16 5.61 -28.92
C ALA A 117 -10.18 7.15 -29.03
N ILE A 118 -9.05 7.82 -28.75
CA ILE A 118 -8.92 9.27 -28.97
C ILE A 118 -8.99 9.60 -30.46
N ALA A 119 -8.25 8.87 -31.31
CA ALA A 119 -8.25 9.11 -32.75
C ALA A 119 -9.63 8.88 -33.40
N GLN A 120 -10.45 7.99 -32.83
CA GLN A 120 -11.85 7.82 -33.24
C GLN A 120 -12.73 9.01 -32.84
N ALA A 121 -12.44 9.65 -31.71
CA ALA A 121 -13.15 10.85 -31.26
C ALA A 121 -12.68 12.12 -32.01
N ASP A 122 -11.40 12.17 -32.38
CA ASP A 122 -10.78 13.25 -33.14
C ASP A 122 -9.76 12.69 -34.15
N PRO A 123 -10.13 12.61 -35.44
CA PRO A 123 -9.25 12.11 -36.50
C PRO A 123 -7.96 12.90 -36.69
N SER A 124 -7.90 14.17 -36.25
CA SER A 124 -6.66 14.97 -36.35
C SER A 124 -5.53 14.42 -35.48
N LEU A 125 -5.86 13.62 -34.46
CA LEU A 125 -4.89 12.97 -33.56
C LEU A 125 -4.49 11.57 -34.03
N ALA A 126 -4.90 11.13 -35.22
CA ALA A 126 -4.64 9.77 -35.72
C ALA A 126 -3.13 9.45 -35.83
N GLU A 127 -2.31 10.37 -36.34
CA GLU A 127 -0.87 10.16 -36.44
C GLU A 127 -0.20 10.08 -35.07
N VAL A 128 -0.60 10.95 -34.14
CA VAL A 128 -0.11 10.93 -32.76
C VAL A 128 -0.51 9.64 -32.06
N ALA A 129 -1.73 9.16 -32.30
CA ALA A 129 -2.23 7.92 -31.73
C ALA A 129 -1.46 6.68 -32.24
N ALA A 130 -1.13 6.65 -33.52
CA ALA A 130 -0.34 5.58 -34.13
C ALA A 130 1.06 5.50 -33.52
N ALA A 131 1.70 6.63 -33.21
CA ALA A 131 2.99 6.66 -32.53
C ALA A 131 2.89 6.36 -31.02
N ALA A 132 1.79 6.74 -30.37
CA ALA A 132 1.61 6.59 -28.92
C ALA A 132 1.28 5.15 -28.48
N ALA A 133 0.54 4.38 -29.28
CA ALA A 133 0.13 3.02 -28.91
C ALA A 133 1.33 2.07 -28.67
N PRO A 134 2.35 2.02 -29.54
CA PRO A 134 3.58 1.24 -29.31
C PRO A 134 4.33 1.65 -28.03
N LEU A 135 4.43 2.96 -27.75
CA LEU A 135 5.09 3.47 -26.54
C LEU A 135 4.38 3.00 -25.27
N ILE A 136 3.04 3.05 -25.25
CA ILE A 136 2.24 2.61 -24.12
C ILE A 136 2.33 1.08 -23.97
N ALA A 137 2.31 0.32 -25.07
CA ALA A 137 2.47 -1.13 -25.04
C ALA A 137 3.82 -1.56 -24.43
N ALA A 138 4.91 -0.92 -24.88
CA ALA A 138 6.24 -1.14 -24.31
C ALA A 138 6.29 -0.75 -22.81
N SER A 139 5.61 0.33 -22.42
CA SER A 139 5.47 0.74 -21.02
C SER A 139 4.74 -0.32 -20.19
N VAL A 140 3.61 -0.85 -20.67
CA VAL A 140 2.84 -1.93 -20.00
C VAL A 140 3.69 -3.16 -19.76
N ILE A 141 4.42 -3.64 -20.77
CA ILE A 141 5.31 -4.81 -20.64
C ILE A 141 6.40 -4.54 -19.60
N THR A 142 7.00 -3.36 -19.64
CA THR A 142 8.03 -2.95 -18.69
C THR A 142 7.49 -2.88 -17.27
N THR A 143 6.34 -2.24 -17.06
CA THR A 143 5.70 -2.15 -15.74
C THR A 143 5.20 -3.49 -15.23
N ALA A 144 4.79 -4.41 -16.11
CA ALA A 144 4.36 -5.76 -15.72
C ALA A 144 5.48 -6.55 -15.04
N ILE A 145 6.75 -6.26 -15.38
CA ILE A 145 7.93 -6.87 -14.75
C ILE A 145 8.36 -6.09 -13.51
N LEU A 146 8.43 -4.76 -13.61
CA LEU A 146 8.96 -3.92 -12.52
C LEU A 146 7.99 -3.77 -11.34
N THR A 147 6.68 -3.73 -11.57
CA THR A 147 5.69 -3.49 -10.51
C THR A 147 5.64 -4.62 -9.48
N PRO A 148 5.63 -5.92 -9.85
CA PRO A 148 5.71 -7.01 -8.87
C PRO A 148 7.01 -6.99 -8.07
N VAL A 149 8.14 -6.62 -8.69
CA VAL A 149 9.44 -6.48 -8.02
C VAL A 149 9.40 -5.34 -7.00
N LEU A 150 8.88 -4.16 -7.40
CA LEU A 150 8.70 -3.01 -6.50
C LEU A 150 7.77 -3.37 -5.33
N THR A 151 6.62 -3.97 -5.62
CA THR A 151 5.63 -4.38 -4.62
C THR A 151 6.23 -5.37 -3.62
N SER A 152 6.95 -6.37 -4.11
CA SER A 152 7.65 -7.35 -3.28
C SER A 152 8.72 -6.70 -2.40
N TRP A 153 9.45 -5.72 -2.92
CA TRP A 153 10.44 -4.98 -2.16
C TRP A 153 9.82 -4.13 -1.05
N VAL A 154 8.73 -3.40 -1.34
CA VAL A 154 8.00 -2.61 -0.34
C VAL A 154 7.41 -3.52 0.74
N ALA A 155 6.81 -4.66 0.35
CA ALA A 155 6.25 -5.64 1.28
C ALA A 155 7.33 -6.20 2.23
N LYS A 156 8.50 -6.59 1.71
CA LYS A 156 9.63 -7.06 2.52
C LYS A 156 10.15 -5.97 3.47
N LYS A 157 10.24 -4.71 3.01
CA LYS A 157 10.67 -3.59 3.83
C LYS A 157 9.70 -3.34 4.99
N GLN A 158 8.39 -3.39 4.73
CA GLN A 158 7.37 -3.23 5.77
C GLN A 158 7.39 -4.37 6.79
N ALA A 159 7.46 -5.63 6.33
CA ALA A 159 7.57 -6.78 7.22
C ALA A 159 8.81 -6.69 8.14
N ARG A 160 9.94 -6.20 7.60
CA ARG A 160 11.17 -5.99 8.38
C ARG A 160 10.97 -4.91 9.45
N GLN A 161 10.36 -3.78 9.12
CA GLN A 161 10.10 -2.70 10.08
C GLN A 161 9.20 -3.16 11.22
N ALA A 162 8.10 -3.86 10.93
CA ALA A 162 7.21 -4.43 11.95
C ALA A 162 7.95 -5.41 12.88
N SER A 163 8.86 -6.23 12.34
CA SER A 163 9.65 -7.17 13.16
C SER A 163 10.65 -6.47 14.10
N LEU A 164 11.23 -5.35 13.66
CA LEU A 164 12.19 -4.56 14.45
C LEU A 164 11.48 -3.81 15.57
N GLU A 165 10.30 -3.26 15.29
CA GLU A 165 9.46 -2.61 16.29
C GLU A 165 9.02 -3.59 17.37
N LYS A 166 8.60 -4.80 16.99
CA LYS A 166 8.26 -5.87 17.93
C LYS A 166 9.45 -6.30 18.80
N LYS A 167 10.65 -6.40 18.23
CA LYS A 167 11.89 -6.69 18.99
C LYS A 167 12.25 -5.55 19.95
N ARG A 168 12.13 -4.30 19.53
CA ARG A 168 12.36 -3.12 20.38
C ARG A 168 11.39 -3.06 21.55
N MET A 169 10.10 -3.27 21.29
CA MET A 169 9.08 -3.31 22.34
C MET A 169 9.39 -4.41 23.36
N LYS A 170 9.74 -5.61 22.90
CA LYS A 170 10.14 -6.71 23.78
C LYS A 170 11.37 -6.38 24.61
N MET A 171 12.37 -5.72 24.02
CA MET A 171 13.58 -5.31 24.73
C MET A 171 13.31 -4.20 25.76
N MET A 172 12.42 -3.26 25.45
CA MET A 172 12.01 -2.19 26.37
C MET A 172 11.26 -2.76 27.58
N VAL A 173 10.31 -3.68 27.36
CA VAL A 173 9.61 -4.39 28.44
C VAL A 173 10.58 -5.16 29.33
N ILE A 174 11.53 -5.90 28.73
CA ILE A 174 12.54 -6.62 29.52
C ILE A 174 13.41 -5.64 30.32
N ALA A 175 13.82 -4.52 29.73
CA ALA A 175 14.61 -3.52 30.43
C ALA A 175 13.85 -2.90 31.61
N ASP A 176 12.55 -2.60 31.45
CA ASP A 176 11.67 -2.10 32.51
C ASP A 176 11.47 -3.14 33.63
N ASP A 177 11.36 -4.43 33.31
CA ASP A 177 11.29 -5.50 34.32
C ASP A 177 12.59 -5.59 35.15
N PHE A 178 13.76 -5.40 34.51
CA PHE A 178 15.05 -5.41 35.20
C PHE A 178 15.27 -4.16 36.06
N THR A 179 14.89 -2.97 35.58
CA THR A 179 14.97 -1.73 36.38
C THR A 179 13.99 -1.75 37.54
N GLY A 180 12.75 -2.23 37.33
CA GLY A 180 11.76 -2.40 38.40
C GLY A 180 12.22 -3.34 39.51
N SER A 181 12.90 -4.43 39.16
CA SER A 181 13.51 -5.34 40.16
C SER A 181 14.62 -4.66 40.97
N ASN A 182 15.44 -3.83 40.31
CA ASN A 182 16.51 -3.07 40.96
C ASN A 182 15.98 -1.97 41.90
N ASP A 183 14.92 -1.26 41.49
CA ASP A 183 14.25 -0.24 42.30
C ASP A 183 13.56 -0.85 43.53
N THR A 184 13.01 -2.06 43.40
CA THR A 184 12.44 -2.82 44.51
C THR A 184 13.52 -3.24 45.50
N GLY A 185 14.69 -3.68 45.02
CA GLY A 185 15.85 -4.00 45.84
C GLY A 185 16.40 -2.79 46.61
N VAL A 186 16.48 -1.61 45.96
CA VAL A 186 16.90 -0.35 46.60
C VAL A 186 15.87 0.14 47.63
N GLN A 187 14.56 0.00 47.36
CA GLN A 187 13.52 0.32 48.33
C GLN A 187 13.53 -0.62 49.54
N LEU A 188 13.77 -1.92 49.33
CA LEU A 188 13.92 -2.89 50.42
C LEU A 188 15.19 -2.61 51.23
N ALA A 189 16.31 -2.26 50.59
CA ALA A 189 17.54 -1.86 51.28
C ALA A 189 17.37 -0.56 52.09
N LYS A 190 16.65 0.44 51.56
CA LYS A 190 16.30 1.66 52.31
C LYS A 190 15.38 1.38 53.50
N LYS A 191 14.35 0.55 53.33
CA LYS A 191 13.48 0.12 54.45
C LYS A 191 14.23 -0.70 55.51
N GLY A 192 15.20 -1.51 55.10
CA GLY A 192 16.10 -2.22 56.01
C GLY A 192 17.04 -1.29 56.80
N GLY A 193 17.50 -0.20 56.18
CA GLY A 193 18.32 0.82 56.83
C GLY A 193 17.55 1.73 57.81
N GLU A 194 16.29 2.07 57.52
CA GLU A 194 15.48 2.90 58.41
C GLU A 194 14.95 2.12 59.64
N ASN A 195 14.67 0.82 59.48
CA ASN A 195 14.19 -0.02 60.59
C ASN A 195 15.27 -0.30 61.67
N GLY A 196 16.56 -0.19 61.35
CA GLY A 196 17.64 -0.27 62.35
C GLY A 196 17.64 0.90 63.35
N SER A 197 17.15 2.08 62.93
CA SER A 197 17.13 3.29 63.77
C SER A 197 15.86 3.46 64.61
N HIS A 198 14.77 2.75 64.24
CA HIS A 198 13.49 2.82 64.95
C HIS A 198 13.39 1.82 66.12
N VAL A 199 14.06 0.66 66.06
CA VAL A 199 14.04 -0.32 67.16
C VAL A 199 14.83 0.17 68.37
N GLU A 200 15.92 0.91 68.17
CA GLU A 200 16.74 1.45 69.26
C GLU A 200 16.07 2.63 70.00
N ARG A 201 15.17 3.39 69.34
CA ARG A 201 14.42 4.48 69.99
C ARG A 201 13.21 4.01 70.81
N VAL A 202 12.63 2.84 70.49
CA VAL A 202 11.46 2.31 71.22
C VAL A 202 11.87 1.58 72.51
N ALA A 203 13.10 1.08 72.59
CA ALA A 203 13.62 0.45 73.81
C ALA A 203 13.97 1.45 74.94
N LYS A 204 14.21 2.73 74.61
CA LYS A 204 14.71 3.73 75.57
C LYS A 204 13.63 4.59 76.24
N ASN A 205 12.34 4.37 75.95
CA ASN A 205 11.27 5.27 76.39
C ASN A 205 9.98 4.57 76.88
N ARG A 206 10.10 3.49 77.68
CA ARG A 206 8.96 2.98 78.44
C ARG A 206 8.92 3.62 79.84
N PRO A 207 7.91 4.45 80.16
CA PRO A 207 7.69 4.95 81.51
C PRO A 207 7.17 3.84 82.44
N ALA A 208 7.49 4.01 83.73
CA ALA A 208 7.19 3.11 84.83
C ALA A 208 5.68 2.88 85.05
N ALA A 209 5.37 1.67 85.51
CA ALA A 209 4.04 1.23 85.91
C ALA A 209 3.46 2.07 87.07
N PRO A 210 2.14 2.28 87.14
CA PRO A 210 1.49 2.68 88.37
C PRO A 210 1.06 1.46 89.19
N MET A 211 1.39 1.50 90.48
CA MET A 211 0.75 0.73 91.54
C MET A 211 -0.73 1.12 91.63
N CYS A 212 -1.61 0.11 91.60
CA CYS A 212 -2.78 -0.06 92.47
C CYS A 212 -3.38 -1.45 92.22
#